data_AF-A0A497IHZ8-F1
#
_entry.id   AF-A0A497IHZ8-F1
#
_cell.length_a   1.000
_cell.length_b   1.000
_cell.length_c   1.000
_cell.angle_alpha   90.00
_cell.angle_beta   90.00
_cell.angle_gamma   90.00
#
_symmetry.space_group_name_H-M   'P 1'
#
loop_
_entity.id
_entity.type
_entity.pdbx_description
1 polymer ?
#
loop_
_entity_poly.entity_id
_entity_poly.type
_entity_poly.pdbx_seq_one_letter_code
_entity_poly.pdbx_strand_id
1 'polypeptide(L)'
;MDEKERYREVEKRERLVQTFLIISGFLVAYTGEEAQRFTVLIFSMYLISIILYYVFVSRTNNTFAVDWLAIASSCYYSLLILIFLSSQPTSKLSSSYLYFSFSILTAVFTFSLLSPDTSEQIVNRYEKFLENLNEKHLKYIKVILVIINIVVMVGIILYYAVAR
;
A
#
# COMPACT_ATOMS: atom_id res chain seq x y z
N MET A 1 -11.32 3.02 20.65
CA MET A 1 -10.67 1.69 20.64
C MET A 1 -10.24 1.22 22.04
N ASP A 2 -10.46 -0.06 22.38
CA ASP A 2 -9.97 -0.70 23.62
C ASP A 2 -8.44 -0.98 23.52
N GLU A 3 -7.72 -0.99 24.64
CA GLU A 3 -6.27 -1.19 24.69
C GLU A 3 -5.84 -2.54 24.08
N LYS A 4 -6.65 -3.58 24.29
CA LYS A 4 -6.45 -4.91 23.67
C LYS A 4 -6.62 -4.89 22.16
N GLU A 5 -7.58 -4.09 21.67
CA GLU A 5 -7.84 -3.95 20.24
C GLU A 5 -6.72 -3.17 19.57
N ARG A 6 -6.24 -2.10 20.22
CA ARG A 6 -5.06 -1.35 19.81
C ARG A 6 -3.82 -2.24 19.68
N TYR A 7 -3.57 -3.10 20.68
CA TYR A 7 -2.43 -4.01 20.66
C TYR A 7 -2.50 -5.00 19.48
N ARG A 8 -3.68 -5.56 19.21
CA ARG A 8 -3.90 -6.44 18.04
C ARG A 8 -3.68 -5.72 16.72
N GLU A 9 -4.12 -4.49 16.61
CA GLU A 9 -3.96 -3.66 15.41
C GLU A 9 -2.49 -3.29 15.15
N VAL A 10 -1.72 -3.03 16.21
CA VAL A 10 -0.26 -2.86 16.11
C VAL A 10 0.39 -4.16 15.64
N GLU A 11 0.07 -5.29 16.26
CA GLU A 11 0.64 -6.60 15.90
C GLU A 11 0.39 -6.97 14.42
N LYS A 12 -0.83 -6.71 13.91
CA LYS A 12 -1.13 -6.92 12.48
C LYS A 12 -0.23 -6.08 11.56
N ARG A 13 0.01 -4.82 11.91
CA ARG A 13 0.88 -3.92 11.15
C ARG A 13 2.33 -4.38 11.22
N GLU A 14 2.80 -4.85 12.36
CA GLU A 14 4.14 -5.42 12.51
C GLU A 14 4.32 -6.64 11.58
N ARG A 15 3.34 -7.54 11.51
CA ARG A 15 3.37 -8.69 10.58
C ARG A 15 3.34 -8.26 9.11
N LEU A 16 2.57 -7.22 8.78
CA LEU A 16 2.51 -6.66 7.43
C LEU A 16 3.88 -6.08 7.02
N VAL A 17 4.50 -5.32 7.92
CA VAL A 17 5.86 -4.76 7.75
C VAL A 17 6.88 -5.86 7.51
N GLN A 18 6.85 -6.94 8.31
CA GLN A 18 7.74 -8.09 8.11
C GLN A 18 7.56 -8.72 6.74
N THR A 19 6.30 -8.86 6.29
CA THR A 19 5.98 -9.40 4.96
C THR A 19 6.54 -8.51 3.84
N PHE A 20 6.35 -7.19 3.95
CA PHE A 20 6.90 -6.24 2.98
C PHE A 20 8.43 -6.26 2.95
N LEU A 21 9.09 -6.36 4.11
CA LEU A 21 10.54 -6.50 4.19
C LEU A 21 11.05 -7.75 3.46
N ILE A 22 10.38 -8.89 3.65
CA ILE A 22 10.72 -10.15 2.97
C ILE A 22 10.56 -9.99 1.46
N ILE A 23 9.42 -9.47 1.01
CA ILE A 23 9.16 -9.24 -0.43
C ILE A 23 10.20 -8.29 -1.01
N SER A 24 10.48 -7.16 -0.35
CA SER A 24 11.51 -6.21 -0.77
C SER A 24 12.88 -6.85 -0.88
N GLY A 25 13.26 -7.70 0.08
CA GLY A 25 14.52 -8.45 0.02
C GLY A 25 14.62 -9.32 -1.23
N PHE A 26 13.53 -10.01 -1.60
CA PHE A 26 13.46 -10.74 -2.86
C PHE A 26 13.56 -9.82 -4.08
N LEU A 27 12.79 -8.72 -4.10
CA LEU A 27 12.83 -7.77 -5.23
C LEU A 27 14.26 -7.28 -5.47
N VAL A 28 14.96 -6.85 -4.42
CA VAL A 28 16.35 -6.37 -4.51
C VAL A 28 17.29 -7.46 -4.99
N ALA A 29 17.13 -8.69 -4.49
CA ALA A 29 17.99 -9.82 -4.87
C ALA A 29 17.82 -10.24 -6.35
N TYR A 30 16.63 -10.04 -6.91
CA TYR A 30 16.30 -10.43 -8.29
C TYR A 30 16.35 -9.27 -9.30
N THR A 31 16.60 -8.02 -8.87
CA THR A 31 16.78 -6.90 -9.79
C THR A 31 18.10 -7.02 -10.57
N GLY A 32 18.04 -6.79 -11.88
CA GLY A 32 19.21 -6.85 -12.77
C GLY A 32 20.30 -5.82 -12.43
N GLU A 33 21.53 -6.09 -12.88
CA GLU A 33 22.73 -5.32 -12.53
C GLU A 33 22.61 -3.81 -12.82
N GLU A 34 21.94 -3.43 -13.91
CA GLU A 34 21.78 -2.03 -14.32
C GLU A 34 21.05 -1.17 -13.28
N ALA A 35 20.07 -1.74 -12.57
CA ALA A 35 19.27 -1.05 -11.58
C ALA A 35 19.68 -1.38 -10.13
N GLN A 36 20.65 -2.26 -9.92
CA GLN A 36 20.97 -2.83 -8.61
C GLN A 36 21.40 -1.76 -7.60
N ARG A 37 22.30 -0.84 -7.97
CA ARG A 37 22.79 0.22 -7.06
C ARG A 37 21.66 1.13 -6.58
N PHE A 38 20.79 1.52 -7.50
CA PHE A 38 19.65 2.39 -7.20
C PHE A 38 18.61 1.66 -6.33
N THR A 39 18.34 0.38 -6.64
CA THR A 39 17.41 -0.46 -5.88
C THR A 39 17.91 -0.70 -4.45
N VAL A 40 19.20 -0.97 -4.26
CA VAL A 40 19.83 -1.12 -2.93
C VAL A 40 19.74 0.17 -2.11
N LEU A 41 19.93 1.33 -2.74
CA LEU A 41 19.78 2.63 -2.05
C LEU A 41 18.35 2.85 -1.56
N ILE A 42 17.35 2.64 -2.44
CA ILE A 42 15.94 2.77 -2.07
C ILE A 42 15.57 1.76 -0.98
N PHE A 43 16.03 0.52 -1.09
CA PHE A 43 15.81 -0.49 -0.06
C PHE A 43 16.42 -0.11 1.29
N SER A 44 17.61 0.49 1.29
CA SER A 44 18.23 0.98 2.52
C SER A 44 17.42 2.11 3.16
N MET A 45 16.93 3.06 2.36
CA MET A 45 16.02 4.12 2.85
C MET A 45 14.70 3.55 3.38
N TYR A 46 14.13 2.57 2.66
CA TYR A 46 12.94 1.85 3.10
C TYR A 46 13.16 1.16 4.46
N LEU A 47 14.28 0.46 4.63
CA LEU A 47 14.63 -0.25 5.86
C LEU A 47 14.81 0.71 7.04
N ILE A 48 15.45 1.87 6.84
CA ILE A 48 15.55 2.90 7.87
C ILE A 48 14.16 3.44 8.24
N SER A 49 13.33 3.76 7.24
CA SER A 49 11.99 4.29 7.47
C SER A 49 11.10 3.30 8.22
N ILE A 50 11.18 2.01 7.88
CA ILE A 50 10.34 0.97 8.47
C ILE A 50 10.77 0.61 9.90
N ILE A 51 12.08 0.66 10.20
CA ILE A 51 12.58 0.52 11.58
C ILE A 51 12.06 1.65 12.45
N LEU A 52 12.15 2.89 11.96
CA LEU A 52 11.59 4.04 12.68
C LEU A 52 10.08 3.87 12.85
N TYR A 53 9.36 3.49 11.78
CA TYR A 53 7.92 3.23 11.85
C TYR A 53 7.57 2.24 12.96
N TYR A 54 8.29 1.11 13.03
CA TYR A 54 8.12 0.10 14.06
C TYR A 54 8.34 0.67 15.47
N VAL A 55 9.44 1.42 15.67
CA VAL A 55 9.73 2.04 16.97
C VAL A 55 8.60 3.00 17.38
N PHE A 56 8.13 3.83 16.46
CA PHE A 56 7.11 4.83 16.75
C PHE A 56 5.74 4.19 16.98
N VAL A 57 5.34 3.20 16.19
CA VAL A 57 4.01 2.55 16.33
C VAL A 57 3.91 1.71 17.59
N SER A 58 5.00 1.06 18.02
CA SER A 58 4.99 0.15 19.17
C SER A 58 5.35 0.83 20.49
N ARG A 59 6.10 1.95 20.47
CA ARG A 59 6.61 2.59 21.70
C ARG A 59 6.14 4.02 21.95
N THR A 60 5.49 4.66 20.99
CA THR A 60 5.08 6.07 21.13
C THR A 60 3.63 6.27 20.74
N ASN A 61 2.95 7.23 21.39
CA ASN A 61 1.63 7.70 20.98
C ASN A 61 1.71 8.85 19.96
N ASN A 62 2.81 8.96 19.21
CA ASN A 62 2.97 10.03 18.22
C ASN A 62 2.38 9.61 16.87
N THR A 63 1.05 9.66 16.80
CA THR A 63 0.22 9.31 15.64
C THR A 63 0.70 10.02 14.37
N PHE A 64 1.08 11.30 14.46
CA PHE A 64 1.56 12.09 13.32
C PHE A 64 2.88 11.55 12.75
N ALA A 65 3.86 11.23 13.60
CA ALA A 65 5.13 10.66 13.15
C ALA A 65 4.93 9.28 12.50
N VAL A 66 4.05 8.44 13.07
CA VAL A 66 3.68 7.14 12.50
C VAL A 66 3.08 7.28 11.11
N ASP A 67 2.15 8.21 10.92
CA ASP A 67 1.49 8.43 9.62
C ASP A 67 2.46 8.95 8.55
N TRP A 68 3.38 9.86 8.92
CA TRP A 68 4.42 10.31 7.99
C TRP A 68 5.40 9.20 7.60
N LEU A 69 5.78 8.36 8.55
CA LEU A 69 6.63 7.20 8.29
C LEU A 69 5.90 6.15 7.45
N ALA A 70 4.58 5.99 7.63
CA ALA A 70 3.75 5.14 6.78
C ALA A 70 3.73 5.63 5.34
N ILE A 71 3.56 6.94 5.10
CA ILE A 71 3.62 7.54 3.76
C ILE A 71 5.01 7.32 3.15
N ALA A 72 6.07 7.67 3.86
CA ALA A 72 7.45 7.55 3.35
C ALA A 72 7.80 6.09 3.02
N SER A 73 7.50 5.16 3.92
CA SER A 73 7.71 3.72 3.72
C SER A 73 6.94 3.21 2.51
N SER A 74 5.70 3.67 2.33
CA SER A 74 4.84 3.28 1.21
C SER A 74 5.35 3.80 -0.13
N CYS A 75 5.89 5.03 -0.16
CA CYS A 75 6.56 5.58 -1.34
C CYS A 75 7.77 4.72 -1.73
N TYR A 76 8.66 4.41 -0.77
CA TYR A 76 9.85 3.61 -1.07
C TYR A 76 9.50 2.18 -1.51
N TYR A 77 8.54 1.54 -0.83
CA TYR A 77 8.10 0.19 -1.19
C TYR A 77 7.45 0.16 -2.59
N SER A 78 6.62 1.15 -2.92
CA SER A 78 6.03 1.27 -4.26
C SER A 78 7.09 1.48 -5.34
N LEU A 79 8.10 2.32 -5.07
CA LEU A 79 9.22 2.49 -5.99
C LEU A 79 10.00 1.19 -6.20
N LEU A 80 10.27 0.42 -5.15
CA LEU A 80 10.95 -0.88 -5.28
C LEU A 80 10.20 -1.83 -6.20
N ILE A 81 8.88 -1.94 -6.02
CA ILE A 81 8.03 -2.77 -6.88
C ILE A 81 8.09 -2.29 -8.33
N LEU A 82 7.94 -0.99 -8.56
CA LEU A 82 7.89 -0.45 -9.92
C LEU A 82 9.23 -0.54 -10.64
N ILE A 83 10.34 -0.29 -9.96
CA ILE A 83 11.69 -0.45 -10.51
C ILE A 83 11.92 -1.90 -10.88
N PHE A 84 11.56 -2.83 -9.99
CA PHE A 84 11.64 -4.26 -10.28
C PHE A 84 10.83 -4.61 -11.53
N LEU A 85 9.57 -4.18 -11.62
CA LEU A 85 8.69 -4.43 -12.77
C LEU A 85 9.19 -3.77 -14.06
N SER A 86 9.77 -2.57 -13.99
CA SER A 86 10.32 -1.89 -15.17
C SER A 86 11.64 -2.51 -15.64
N SER A 87 12.39 -3.14 -14.75
CA SER A 87 13.65 -3.82 -15.08
C SER A 87 13.47 -5.20 -15.71
N GLN A 88 12.23 -5.72 -15.77
CA GLN A 88 11.96 -7.00 -16.42
C GLN A 88 12.05 -6.87 -17.95
N PRO A 89 12.70 -7.81 -18.66
CA PRO A 89 12.89 -7.74 -20.12
C PRO A 89 11.58 -7.63 -20.92
N THR A 90 10.47 -8.13 -20.37
CA THR A 90 9.15 -8.11 -21.01
C THR A 90 8.35 -6.84 -20.72
N SER A 91 8.90 -5.90 -19.96
CA SER A 91 8.15 -4.73 -19.48
C SER A 91 7.92 -3.70 -20.58
N LYS A 92 6.64 -3.37 -20.83
CA LYS A 92 6.21 -2.26 -21.70
C LYS A 92 5.48 -1.18 -20.91
N LEU A 93 5.93 -0.92 -19.68
CA LEU A 93 5.35 0.10 -18.82
C LEU A 93 5.67 1.50 -19.38
N SER A 94 4.66 2.21 -19.87
CA SER A 94 4.81 3.63 -20.21
C SER A 94 4.95 4.48 -18.94
N SER A 95 5.53 5.67 -19.08
CA SER A 95 5.70 6.61 -17.96
C SER A 95 4.37 6.98 -17.29
N SER A 96 3.27 7.11 -18.05
CA SER A 96 1.95 7.42 -17.48
C SER A 96 1.42 6.28 -16.60
N TYR A 97 1.60 5.02 -17.03
CA TYR A 97 1.22 3.86 -16.22
C TYR A 97 2.08 3.74 -14.96
N LEU A 98 3.36 4.11 -15.02
CA LEU A 98 4.25 4.13 -13.86
C LEU A 98 3.79 5.15 -12.81
N TYR A 99 3.49 6.40 -13.19
CA TYR A 99 3.02 7.41 -12.24
C TYR A 99 1.67 7.06 -11.62
N PHE A 100 0.76 6.52 -12.44
CA PHE A 100 -0.55 6.07 -11.96
C PHE A 100 -0.40 4.90 -10.98
N SER A 101 0.37 3.88 -11.34
CA SER A 101 0.63 2.72 -10.48
C SER A 101 1.35 3.12 -9.20
N PHE A 102 2.30 4.06 -9.28
CA PHE A 102 2.98 4.61 -8.10
C PHE A 102 2.00 5.26 -7.14
N SER A 103 1.12 6.11 -7.65
CA SER A 103 0.12 6.82 -6.84
C SER A 103 -0.84 5.85 -6.17
N ILE A 104 -1.33 4.84 -6.90
CA ILE A 104 -2.25 3.83 -6.36
C ILE A 104 -1.57 2.96 -5.32
N LEU A 105 -0.40 2.39 -5.63
CA LEU A 105 0.34 1.53 -4.70
C LEU A 105 0.69 2.29 -3.43
N THR A 106 1.19 3.52 -3.57
CA THR A 106 1.52 4.37 -2.43
C THR A 106 0.29 4.63 -1.57
N ALA A 107 -0.86 4.94 -2.17
CA ALA A 107 -2.10 5.14 -1.43
C ALA A 107 -2.50 3.86 -0.68
N VAL A 108 -2.55 2.71 -1.36
CA VAL A 108 -2.95 1.42 -0.76
C VAL A 108 -2.04 1.04 0.41
N PHE A 109 -0.73 1.12 0.23
CA PHE A 109 0.22 0.78 1.29
C PHE A 109 0.19 1.80 2.44
N THR A 110 -0.02 3.09 2.13
CA THR A 110 -0.15 4.11 3.16
C THR A 110 -1.36 3.81 4.03
N PHE A 111 -2.53 3.58 3.43
CA PHE A 111 -3.75 3.22 4.17
C PHE A 111 -3.57 1.97 5.03
N SER A 112 -2.78 1.01 4.56
CA SER A 112 -2.50 -0.23 5.31
C SER A 112 -1.54 -0.02 6.49
N LEU A 113 -0.72 1.03 6.46
CA LEU A 113 0.29 1.35 7.46
C LEU A 113 -0.06 2.55 8.34
N LEU A 114 -1.14 3.28 8.06
CA LEU A 114 -1.59 4.37 8.93
C LEU A 114 -1.74 3.90 10.37
N SER A 115 -1.47 4.80 11.31
CA SER A 115 -1.62 4.54 12.73
C SER A 115 -3.05 4.05 13.07
N PRO A 116 -3.21 3.21 14.12
CA PRO A 116 -4.52 2.73 14.54
C PRO A 116 -5.54 3.85 14.75
N ASP A 117 -5.11 4.96 15.36
CA ASP A 117 -5.98 6.10 15.67
C ASP A 117 -6.45 6.80 14.38
N THR A 118 -5.57 6.99 13.40
CA THR A 118 -5.94 7.58 12.11
C THR A 118 -6.81 6.64 11.29
N SER A 119 -6.54 5.34 11.32
CA SER A 119 -7.41 4.32 10.72
C SER A 119 -8.82 4.37 11.31
N GLU A 120 -8.96 4.43 12.65
CA GLU A 120 -10.25 4.53 13.34
C GLU A 120 -10.98 5.83 12.96
N GLN A 121 -10.29 6.96 12.87
CA GLN A 121 -10.89 8.22 12.40
C GLN A 121 -11.42 8.13 10.96
N ILE A 122 -10.70 7.46 10.07
CA ILE A 122 -11.12 7.26 8.68
C ILE A 122 -12.36 6.37 8.63
N VAL A 123 -12.37 5.25 9.36
CA VAL A 123 -13.53 4.36 9.44
C VAL A 123 -14.74 5.10 9.98
N ASN A 124 -14.60 5.83 11.09
CA ASN A 124 -15.70 6.60 11.68
C ASN A 124 -16.23 7.69 10.75
N ARG A 125 -15.36 8.36 9.97
CA ARG A 125 -15.80 9.33 8.96
C ARG A 125 -16.56 8.64 7.82
N TYR A 126 -16.09 7.47 7.40
CA TYR A 126 -16.73 6.69 6.35
C TYR A 126 -18.10 6.16 6.81
N GLU A 127 -18.20 5.64 8.03
CA GLU A 127 -19.48 5.20 8.62
C GLU A 127 -20.47 6.36 8.72
N LYS A 128 -20.06 7.52 9.24
CA LYS A 128 -20.92 8.72 9.26
C LYS A 128 -21.36 9.16 7.86
N PHE A 129 -20.48 9.04 6.86
CA PHE A 129 -20.83 9.32 5.47
C PHE A 129 -21.89 8.33 4.95
N LEU A 130 -21.74 7.03 5.28
CA LEU A 130 -22.70 6.00 4.92
C LEU A 130 -24.02 6.12 5.67
N GLU A 131 -24.03 6.53 6.93
CA GLU A 131 -25.24 6.78 7.72
C GLU A 131 -26.03 7.98 7.17
N ASN A 132 -25.32 9.00 6.69
CA ASN A 132 -25.94 10.14 6.00
C ASN A 132 -26.45 9.78 4.59
N LEU A 133 -26.06 8.63 4.04
CA LEU A 133 -26.60 8.09 2.79
C LEU A 133 -27.84 7.25 3.10
N ASN A 134 -29.00 7.74 2.69
CA ASN A 134 -30.28 7.02 2.79
C ASN A 134 -30.14 5.56 2.31
N GLU A 135 -30.77 4.57 2.98
CA GLU A 135 -30.55 3.12 2.74
C GLU A 135 -30.59 2.71 1.26
N LYS A 136 -31.44 3.39 0.47
CA LYS A 136 -31.56 3.19 -0.97
C LYS A 136 -30.25 3.48 -1.72
N HIS A 137 -29.54 4.55 -1.37
CA HIS A 137 -28.25 4.91 -1.98
C HIS A 137 -27.12 3.96 -1.58
N LEU A 138 -27.13 3.45 -0.35
CA LEU A 138 -26.16 2.47 0.14
C LEU A 138 -26.16 1.18 -0.70
N LYS A 139 -27.37 0.70 -1.05
CA LYS A 139 -27.55 -0.49 -1.89
C LYS A 139 -26.99 -0.27 -3.31
N TYR A 140 -27.21 0.91 -3.89
CA TYR A 140 -26.65 1.24 -5.21
C TYR A 140 -25.12 1.36 -5.17
N ILE A 141 -24.54 1.97 -4.15
CA ILE A 141 -23.08 2.09 -4.01
C ILE A 141 -22.41 0.70 -3.93
N LYS A 142 -22.97 -0.22 -3.14
CA LYS A 142 -22.46 -1.61 -3.07
C LYS A 142 -22.52 -2.31 -4.42
N VAL A 143 -23.63 -2.18 -5.14
CA VAL A 143 -23.78 -2.77 -6.49
C VAL A 143 -22.79 -2.15 -7.48
N ILE A 144 -22.60 -0.83 -7.46
CA ILE A 144 -21.64 -0.12 -8.31
C ILE A 144 -20.22 -0.59 -8.03
N LEU A 145 -19.83 -0.72 -6.76
CA LEU A 145 -18.50 -1.21 -6.37
C LEU A 145 -18.22 -2.64 -6.87
N VAL A 146 -19.22 -3.52 -6.81
CA VAL A 146 -19.12 -4.89 -7.34
C VAL A 146 -18.99 -4.85 -8.87
N ILE A 147 -19.79 -4.03 -9.56
CA ILE A 147 -19.69 -3.87 -11.02
C ILE A 147 -18.31 -3.36 -11.42
N ILE A 148 -17.79 -2.34 -10.73
CA ILE A 148 -16.44 -1.81 -10.98
C ILE A 148 -15.39 -2.92 -10.82
N ASN A 149 -15.45 -3.71 -9.74
CA ASN A 149 -14.53 -4.83 -9.54
C ASN A 149 -14.60 -5.86 -10.66
N ILE A 150 -15.81 -6.25 -11.08
CA ILE A 150 -16.00 -7.21 -12.18
C ILE A 150 -15.44 -6.64 -13.48
N VAL A 151 -15.71 -5.37 -13.80
CA VAL A 151 -15.21 -4.72 -15.02
C VAL A 151 -13.68 -4.63 -15.01
N VAL A 152 -13.07 -4.29 -13.87
CA VAL A 152 -11.62 -4.27 -13.72
C VAL A 152 -11.03 -5.67 -13.90
N MET A 153 -11.63 -6.69 -13.28
CA MET A 153 -11.15 -8.07 -13.39
C MET A 153 -11.25 -8.60 -14.82
N VAL A 154 -12.38 -8.37 -15.49
CA VAL A 154 -12.59 -8.73 -16.90
C VAL A 154 -11.65 -7.95 -17.81
N GLY A 155 -11.43 -6.66 -17.55
CA GLY A 155 -10.49 -5.83 -18.29
C GLY A 155 -9.05 -6.35 -18.20
N ILE A 156 -8.62 -6.78 -17.02
CA ILE A 156 -7.31 -7.42 -16.81
C ILE A 156 -7.23 -8.73 -17.60
N ILE A 157 -8.25 -9.60 -17.50
CA ILE A 157 -8.27 -10.90 -18.21
C ILE A 157 -8.21 -10.70 -19.73
N LEU A 158 -9.04 -9.79 -20.28
CA LEU A 158 -9.05 -9.49 -21.71
C LEU A 158 -7.73 -8.87 -22.19
N TYR A 159 -7.13 -7.99 -21.40
CA TYR A 159 -5.81 -7.44 -21.71
C TYR A 159 -4.75 -8.54 -21.85
N TYR A 160 -4.70 -9.49 -20.92
CA TYR A 160 -3.76 -10.62 -21.00
C TYR A 160 -4.09 -11.61 -22.12
N ALA A 161 -5.36 -11.73 -22.52
CA ALA A 161 -5.77 -12.57 -23.64
C ALA A 161 -5.41 -11.95 -25.01
N VAL A 162 -5.41 -10.63 -25.13
CA VAL A 162 -5.12 -9.88 -26.37
C VAL A 162 -3.63 -9.51 -26.50
N ALA A 163 -2.89 -9.40 -25.39
CA ALA A 163 -1.47 -9.09 -25.40
C ALA A 163 -0.54 -10.29 -25.66
N ARG A 164 -1.12 -11.47 -25.95
CA ARG A 164 -0.43 -12.64 -26.52
C ARG A 164 -0.47 -12.58 -28.04
#